data_AF-A0A956VB85-F1
#
_entry.id   AF-A0A956VB85-F1
#
_cell.length_a   1.000
_cell.length_b   1.000
_cell.length_c   1.000
_cell.angle_alpha   90.00
_cell.angle_beta   90.00
_cell.angle_gamma   90.00
#
_symmetry.space_group_name_H-M   'P 1'
#
loop_
_entity.id
_entity.type
_entity.pdbx_description
1 polymer ?
#
loop_
_entity_poly.entity_id
_entity_poly.type
_entity_poly.pdbx_seq_one_letter_code
_entity_poly.pdbx_strand_id
1 'polypeptide(L)'
;MKYLIVLLVCCFSQVLAQRAAPEITSNPSYAERKDWQAFLDWPQKFEDSFVQTHPALADSDPGYMTTYSLEPDWYLLEIQTYAGAYQPAYIYIIYNENWQEGFLLSFPQVSLVEGVIWLSSSLEIASLSNFNPDTKTLTLYSRSRGAGGCGDLSTYRFEYEFAYLVETRAQSCEEADAQGEDMLLDPSHWPVIWPSP
;
A
#
# COMPACT_ATOMS: atom_id res chain seq x y z
N MET A 1 28.07 -64.07 -10.61
CA MET A 1 26.82 -63.40 -10.21
C MET A 1 27.14 -61.94 -9.91
N LYS A 2 26.74 -61.01 -10.78
CA LYS A 2 26.81 -59.57 -10.54
C LYS A 2 25.42 -59.02 -10.83
N TYR A 3 24.72 -58.57 -9.79
CA TYR A 3 23.40 -57.96 -9.88
C TYR A 3 23.55 -56.51 -10.33
N LEU A 4 22.98 -56.17 -11.48
CA LEU A 4 22.85 -54.81 -11.97
C LEU A 4 21.54 -54.25 -11.42
N ILE A 5 21.62 -53.39 -10.40
CA ILE A 5 20.47 -52.65 -9.86
C ILE A 5 20.29 -51.42 -10.75
N VAL A 6 19.23 -51.43 -11.56
CA VAL A 6 18.79 -50.26 -12.34
C VAL A 6 17.92 -49.41 -11.41
N LEU A 7 18.48 -48.32 -10.90
CA LEU A 7 17.74 -47.28 -10.18
C LEU A 7 16.96 -46.45 -11.21
N LEU A 8 15.67 -46.76 -11.35
CA LEU A 8 14.72 -45.93 -12.09
C LEU A 8 14.45 -44.67 -11.26
N VAL A 9 15.14 -43.58 -11.60
CA VAL A 9 14.83 -42.25 -11.05
C VAL A 9 13.57 -41.77 -11.76
N CYS A 10 12.41 -42.02 -11.17
CA CYS A 10 11.16 -41.38 -11.58
C CYS A 10 11.26 -39.89 -11.23
N CYS A 11 11.66 -39.06 -12.20
CA CYS A 11 11.48 -37.62 -12.14
C CYS A 11 9.98 -37.31 -12.13
N PHE A 12 9.37 -37.29 -10.95
CA PHE A 12 8.06 -36.68 -10.75
C PHE A 12 8.21 -35.17 -11.01
N SER A 13 8.05 -34.79 -12.28
CA SER A 13 7.77 -33.39 -12.62
C SER A 13 6.35 -33.11 -12.15
N GLN A 14 6.21 -32.72 -10.88
CA GLN A 14 4.98 -32.08 -10.42
C GLN A 14 4.90 -30.75 -11.16
N VAL A 15 4.19 -30.74 -12.29
CA VAL A 15 3.70 -29.50 -12.89
C VAL A 15 2.71 -28.96 -11.87
N LEU A 16 3.19 -28.08 -10.99
CA LEU A 16 2.31 -27.26 -10.18
C LEU A 16 1.48 -26.46 -11.18
N ALA A 17 0.17 -26.75 -11.24
CA ALA A 17 -0.73 -25.93 -12.01
C ALA A 17 -0.63 -24.51 -11.47
N GLN A 18 -0.03 -23.62 -12.25
CA GLN A 18 0.06 -22.21 -11.91
C GLN A 18 -1.37 -21.69 -11.83
N ARG A 19 -1.81 -21.31 -10.63
CA ARG A 19 -3.15 -20.77 -10.42
C ARG A 19 -3.23 -19.49 -11.26
N ALA A 20 -4.24 -19.41 -12.13
CA ALA A 20 -4.46 -18.19 -12.91
C ALA A 20 -4.67 -17.01 -11.94
N ALA A 21 -4.15 -15.85 -12.32
CA ALA A 21 -4.38 -14.62 -11.58
C ALA A 21 -5.88 -14.33 -11.48
N PRO A 22 -6.37 -13.76 -10.37
CA PRO A 22 -7.73 -13.24 -10.28
C PRO A 22 -7.95 -12.14 -11.32
N GLU A 23 -9.22 -11.92 -11.72
CA GLU A 23 -9.57 -10.84 -12.65
C GLU A 23 -9.28 -9.47 -12.03
N ILE A 24 -8.70 -8.57 -12.82
CA ILE A 24 -8.42 -7.20 -12.38
C ILE A 24 -9.72 -6.40 -12.43
N THR A 25 -10.22 -6.05 -11.25
CA THR A 25 -11.37 -5.18 -11.08
C THR A 25 -10.97 -3.94 -10.27
N SER A 26 -11.68 -2.82 -10.48
CA SER A 26 -11.33 -1.56 -9.81
C SER A 26 -11.68 -1.55 -8.32
N ASN A 27 -12.65 -2.39 -7.91
CA ASN A 27 -13.10 -2.52 -6.53
C ASN A 27 -13.62 -3.96 -6.31
N PRO A 28 -12.73 -4.93 -6.07
CA PRO A 28 -13.13 -6.32 -5.87
C PRO A 28 -13.99 -6.47 -4.62
N SER A 29 -14.86 -7.47 -4.63
CA SER A 29 -15.59 -7.97 -3.47
C SER A 29 -14.65 -8.60 -2.43
N TYR A 30 -15.16 -8.87 -1.23
CA TYR A 30 -14.40 -9.54 -0.18
C TYR A 30 -14.03 -10.98 -0.56
N ALA A 31 -14.85 -11.68 -1.35
CA ALA A 31 -14.48 -12.96 -1.96
C ALA A 31 -13.24 -12.83 -2.86
N GLU A 32 -13.28 -11.86 -3.78
CA GLU A 32 -12.17 -11.61 -4.71
C GLU A 32 -10.91 -11.13 -3.98
N ARG A 33 -11.04 -10.34 -2.91
CA ARG A 33 -9.90 -10.00 -2.03
C ARG A 33 -9.19 -11.24 -1.49
N LYS A 34 -9.93 -12.24 -1.02
CA LYS A 34 -9.34 -13.49 -0.51
C LYS A 34 -8.59 -14.25 -1.60
N ASP A 35 -9.11 -14.23 -2.84
CA ASP A 35 -8.42 -14.82 -3.99
C ASP A 35 -7.14 -14.06 -4.33
N TRP A 36 -7.18 -12.72 -4.30
CA TRP A 36 -6.00 -11.87 -4.44
C TRP A 36 -4.98 -12.12 -3.34
N GLN A 37 -5.40 -12.26 -2.08
CA GLN A 37 -4.50 -12.52 -0.97
C GLN A 37 -3.81 -13.87 -1.12
N ALA A 38 -4.56 -14.91 -1.47
CA ALA A 38 -4.01 -16.24 -1.71
C ALA A 38 -3.10 -16.31 -2.94
N PHE A 39 -3.28 -15.41 -3.91
CA PHE A 39 -2.48 -15.34 -5.12
C PHE A 39 -1.18 -14.54 -4.93
N LEU A 40 -1.24 -13.38 -4.26
CA LEU A 40 -0.10 -12.48 -4.05
C LEU A 40 0.63 -12.72 -2.71
N ASP A 41 0.07 -13.56 -1.84
CA ASP A 41 0.64 -13.99 -0.55
C ASP A 41 1.11 -12.84 0.35
N TRP A 42 0.35 -11.74 0.40
CA TRP A 42 0.69 -10.68 1.36
C TRP A 42 0.45 -11.14 2.80
N PRO A 43 1.19 -10.58 3.78
CA PRO A 43 1.19 -11.12 5.14
C PRO A 43 -0.19 -11.19 5.80
N GLN A 44 -0.53 -12.38 6.32
CA GLN A 44 -1.82 -12.66 6.98
C GLN A 44 -2.21 -11.67 8.08
N LYS A 45 -1.23 -11.11 8.80
CA LYS A 45 -1.48 -10.10 9.87
C LYS A 45 -2.29 -8.90 9.38
N PHE A 46 -2.19 -8.55 8.09
CA PHE A 46 -2.93 -7.43 7.50
C PHE A 46 -4.40 -7.79 7.26
N GLU A 47 -4.69 -9.04 6.88
CA GLU A 47 -6.06 -9.56 6.81
C GLU A 47 -6.70 -9.68 8.20
N ASP A 48 -5.93 -10.16 9.18
CA ASP A 48 -6.43 -10.31 10.56
C ASP A 48 -6.88 -8.95 11.12
N SER A 49 -6.10 -7.89 10.90
CA SER A 49 -6.43 -6.51 11.26
C SER A 49 -7.64 -5.97 10.49
N PHE A 50 -7.73 -6.29 9.19
CA PHE A 50 -8.84 -5.86 8.34
C PHE A 50 -10.16 -6.46 8.84
N VAL A 51 -10.20 -7.78 9.07
CA VAL A 51 -11.39 -8.49 9.58
C VAL A 51 -11.78 -8.00 10.97
N GLN A 52 -10.80 -7.68 11.83
CA GLN A 52 -11.07 -7.13 13.16
C GLN A 52 -11.82 -5.78 13.09
N THR A 53 -11.53 -4.95 12.08
CA THR A 53 -12.16 -3.63 11.91
C THR A 53 -13.39 -3.60 11.01
N HIS A 54 -13.67 -4.69 10.29
CA HIS A 54 -14.87 -4.87 9.47
C HIS A 54 -15.61 -6.13 9.90
N PRO A 55 -16.14 -6.17 11.14
CA PRO A 55 -16.87 -7.34 11.59
C PRO A 55 -18.12 -7.54 10.73
N ALA A 56 -18.40 -8.80 10.38
CA ALA A 56 -19.57 -9.24 9.61
C ALA A 56 -19.59 -8.92 8.10
N LEU A 57 -18.42 -8.81 7.45
CA LEU A 57 -18.35 -8.82 5.98
C LEU A 57 -18.89 -10.13 5.40
N ALA A 58 -19.81 -10.03 4.46
CA ALA A 58 -20.22 -11.09 3.55
C ALA A 58 -19.28 -11.13 2.34
N ASP A 59 -19.23 -12.26 1.65
CA ASP A 59 -18.38 -12.47 0.46
C ASP A 59 -18.69 -11.48 -0.69
N SER A 60 -19.91 -10.97 -0.76
CA SER A 60 -20.34 -9.97 -1.75
C SER A 60 -20.07 -8.52 -1.36
N ASP A 61 -19.65 -8.26 -0.12
CA ASP A 61 -19.36 -6.90 0.34
C ASP A 61 -18.08 -6.37 -0.31
N PRO A 62 -17.83 -5.05 -0.30
CA PRO A 62 -16.59 -4.49 -0.83
C PRO A 62 -15.35 -5.10 -0.14
N GLY A 63 -14.34 -5.43 -0.93
CA GLY A 63 -13.04 -5.91 -0.45
C GLY A 63 -12.13 -4.79 0.06
N TYR A 64 -12.51 -3.52 -0.10
CA TYR A 64 -11.69 -2.36 0.27
C TYR A 64 -10.28 -2.44 -0.33
N MET A 65 -10.26 -2.80 -1.60
CA MET A 65 -9.08 -2.75 -2.44
C MET A 65 -9.39 -1.86 -3.64
N THR A 66 -8.41 -1.08 -4.07
CA THR A 66 -8.51 -0.28 -5.28
C THR A 66 -7.37 -0.66 -6.22
N THR A 67 -7.67 -0.78 -7.50
CA THR A 67 -6.66 -1.06 -8.54
C THR A 67 -6.46 0.17 -9.42
N TYR A 68 -5.22 0.63 -9.54
CA TYR A 68 -4.83 1.74 -10.40
C TYR A 68 -3.89 1.26 -11.51
N SER A 69 -4.16 1.65 -12.76
CA SER A 69 -3.24 1.36 -13.87
C SER A 69 -2.05 2.34 -13.87
N LEU A 70 -0.84 1.79 -13.82
CA LEU A 70 0.41 2.53 -13.94
C LEU A 70 0.85 2.62 -15.39
N GLU A 71 1.00 1.45 -16.02
CA GLU A 71 1.42 1.25 -17.41
C GLU A 71 0.66 0.02 -17.95
N PRO A 72 0.75 -0.32 -19.24
CA PRO A 72 0.23 -1.60 -19.74
C PRO A 72 0.75 -2.78 -18.90
N ASP A 73 -0.17 -3.62 -18.42
CA ASP A 73 0.08 -4.81 -17.59
C ASP A 73 0.69 -4.52 -16.19
N TRP A 74 0.85 -3.26 -15.79
CA TRP A 74 1.35 -2.85 -14.48
C TRP A 74 0.28 -2.09 -13.69
N TYR A 75 0.05 -2.56 -12.47
CA TYR A 75 -1.01 -2.05 -11.61
C TYR A 75 -0.46 -1.74 -10.22
N LEU A 76 -0.96 -0.66 -9.62
CA LEU A 76 -0.84 -0.40 -8.20
C LEU A 76 -2.11 -0.89 -7.52
N LEU A 77 -1.97 -1.86 -6.63
CA LEU A 77 -3.03 -2.32 -5.75
C LEU A 77 -2.91 -1.59 -4.42
N GLU A 78 -3.96 -0.89 -4.03
CA GLU A 78 -4.13 -0.31 -2.70
C GLU A 78 -5.05 -1.22 -1.89
N ILE A 79 -4.58 -1.69 -0.75
CA ILE A 79 -5.28 -2.71 0.05
C ILE A 79 -5.46 -2.17 1.45
N GLN A 80 -6.70 -1.89 1.84
CA GLN A 80 -6.99 -1.45 3.20
C GLN A 80 -6.74 -2.59 4.18
N THR A 81 -6.02 -2.31 5.27
CA THR A 81 -5.65 -3.27 6.32
C THR A 81 -6.28 -2.95 7.67
N TYR A 82 -6.76 -1.72 7.84
CA TYR A 82 -7.38 -1.24 9.07
C TYR A 82 -8.29 -0.06 8.76
N ALA A 83 -9.49 0.01 9.33
CA ALA A 83 -10.42 1.13 9.11
C ALA A 83 -9.99 2.43 9.81
N GLY A 84 -9.47 2.32 11.03
CA GLY A 84 -9.08 3.45 11.87
C GLY A 84 -10.18 4.45 12.23
N ALA A 85 -10.01 5.15 13.34
CA ALA A 85 -10.99 6.14 13.81
C ALA A 85 -10.90 7.46 13.03
N TYR A 86 -9.70 7.83 12.58
CA TYR A 86 -9.44 9.10 11.89
C TYR A 86 -9.07 8.91 10.42
N GLN A 87 -8.37 7.82 10.14
CA GLN A 87 -7.94 7.43 8.81
C GLN A 87 -7.67 5.93 8.78
N PRO A 88 -7.95 5.27 7.65
CA PRO A 88 -7.58 3.89 7.41
C PRO A 88 -6.07 3.73 7.28
N ALA A 89 -5.63 2.47 7.35
CA ALA A 89 -4.28 2.06 6.98
C ALA A 89 -4.32 1.15 5.76
N TYR A 90 -3.25 1.22 4.96
CA TYR A 90 -3.12 0.50 3.71
C TYR A 90 -1.74 -0.12 3.57
N ILE A 91 -1.68 -1.25 2.87
CA ILE A 91 -0.48 -1.71 2.19
C ILE A 91 -0.67 -1.50 0.69
N TYR A 92 0.44 -1.47 -0.06
CA TYR A 92 0.39 -1.34 -1.51
C TYR A 92 1.25 -2.40 -2.18
N ILE A 93 0.77 -2.90 -3.31
CA ILE A 93 1.47 -3.91 -4.11
C ILE A 93 1.56 -3.40 -5.54
N ILE A 94 2.75 -3.47 -6.15
CA ILE A 94 2.87 -3.39 -7.60
C ILE A 94 2.61 -4.78 -8.16
N TYR A 95 1.62 -4.90 -9.03
CA TYR A 95 1.29 -6.16 -9.69
C TYR A 95 1.61 -6.08 -11.18
N ASN A 96 2.33 -7.07 -11.69
CA ASN A 96 2.54 -7.27 -13.12
C ASN A 96 1.71 -8.46 -13.64
N GLU A 97 0.79 -8.21 -14.56
CA GLU A 97 -0.12 -9.22 -15.10
C GLU A 97 0.59 -10.25 -15.98
N ASN A 98 1.58 -9.83 -16.77
CA ASN A 98 2.34 -10.72 -17.65
C ASN A 98 3.19 -11.73 -16.87
N TRP A 99 3.77 -11.30 -15.75
CA TRP A 99 4.63 -12.15 -14.92
C TRP A 99 3.87 -12.86 -13.82
N GLN A 100 2.62 -12.44 -13.57
CA GLN A 100 1.79 -12.95 -12.48
C GLN A 100 2.50 -12.80 -11.12
N GLU A 101 3.17 -11.66 -10.92
CA GLU A 101 4.01 -11.40 -9.74
C GLU A 101 3.62 -10.07 -9.09
N GLY A 102 3.63 -10.05 -7.75
CA GLY A 102 3.34 -8.89 -6.94
C GLY A 102 4.50 -8.51 -6.04
N PHE A 103 4.76 -7.21 -5.93
CA PHE A 103 5.83 -6.64 -5.13
C PHE A 103 5.23 -5.75 -4.03
N LEU A 104 5.26 -6.24 -2.78
CA LEU A 104 4.83 -5.46 -1.63
C LEU A 104 5.75 -4.25 -1.45
N LEU A 105 5.17 -3.06 -1.51
CA LEU A 105 5.91 -1.81 -1.47
C LEU A 105 6.29 -1.41 -0.04
N SER A 106 7.52 -0.94 0.09
CA SER A 106 7.99 -0.17 1.24
C SER A 106 8.07 1.30 0.86
N PHE A 107 7.43 2.17 1.63
CA PHE A 107 7.40 3.60 1.36
C PHE A 107 8.42 4.33 2.23
N PRO A 108 9.36 5.07 1.64
CA PRO A 108 10.22 5.95 2.39
C PRO A 108 9.41 7.10 3.00
N GLN A 109 9.56 7.33 4.29
CA GLN A 109 8.86 8.38 5.03
C GLN A 109 9.87 9.37 5.62
N VAL A 110 9.44 10.62 5.73
CA VAL A 110 10.25 11.71 6.28
C VAL A 110 9.52 12.25 7.49
N SER A 111 10.22 12.35 8.62
CA SER A 111 9.74 13.07 9.79
C SER A 111 10.73 14.15 10.21
N LEU A 112 10.21 15.23 10.79
CA LEU A 112 11.01 16.32 11.34
C LEU A 112 10.91 16.25 12.86
N VAL A 113 12.03 15.94 13.52
CA VAL A 113 12.11 15.86 14.98
C VAL A 113 13.18 16.82 15.43
N GLU A 114 12.79 17.84 16.20
CA GLU A 114 13.71 18.89 16.71
C GLU A 114 14.53 19.57 15.60
N GLY A 115 13.92 19.77 14.42
CA GLY A 115 14.58 20.37 13.25
C GLY A 115 15.52 19.41 12.50
N VAL A 116 15.60 18.14 12.89
CA VAL A 116 16.37 17.11 12.21
C VAL A 116 15.46 16.24 11.36
N ILE A 117 15.84 16.05 10.10
CA ILE A 117 15.15 15.13 9.18
C ILE A 117 15.52 13.69 9.52
N TRP A 118 14.51 12.86 9.75
CA TRP A 118 14.64 11.42 9.92
C TRP A 118 13.97 10.70 8.76
N LEU A 119 14.70 9.75 8.18
CA LEU A 119 14.20 8.86 7.14
C LEU A 119 13.87 7.51 7.74
N SER A 120 12.67 7.03 7.48
CA SER A 120 12.22 5.67 7.80
C SER A 120 11.58 5.05 6.57
N SER A 121 11.14 3.80 6.70
CA SER A 121 10.29 3.19 5.68
C SER A 121 9.21 2.34 6.34
N SER A 122 8.01 2.33 5.77
CA SER A 122 6.91 1.50 6.25
C SER A 122 6.27 0.73 5.11
N LEU A 123 5.82 -0.50 5.41
CA LEU A 123 4.98 -1.30 4.51
C LEU A 123 3.51 -0.90 4.62
N GLU A 124 3.08 -0.50 5.82
CA GLU A 124 1.69 -0.14 6.13
C GLU A 124 1.62 1.33 6.52
N ILE A 125 0.71 2.09 5.91
CA ILE A 125 0.63 3.53 6.07
C ILE A 125 -0.80 3.92 6.44
N ALA A 126 -0.96 4.53 7.60
CA ALA A 126 -2.21 5.17 8.01
C ALA A 126 -2.32 6.53 7.32
N SER A 127 -3.19 6.65 6.32
CA SER A 127 -3.31 7.87 5.51
C SER A 127 -4.63 7.91 4.75
N LEU A 128 -4.95 9.09 4.21
CA LEU A 128 -5.93 9.25 3.14
C LEU A 128 -5.17 9.33 1.82
N SER A 129 -5.46 8.42 0.91
CA SER A 129 -4.79 8.32 -0.38
C SER A 129 -5.53 9.05 -1.49
N ASN A 130 -4.76 9.56 -2.46
CA ASN A 130 -5.27 10.12 -3.69
C ASN A 130 -4.31 9.79 -4.83
N PHE A 131 -4.75 8.96 -5.78
CA PHE A 131 -3.96 8.60 -6.95
C PHE A 131 -4.33 9.49 -8.14
N ASN A 132 -3.32 10.11 -8.76
CA ASN A 132 -3.50 10.88 -9.99
C ASN A 132 -3.16 10.01 -11.22
N PRO A 133 -4.14 9.66 -12.07
CA PRO A 133 -3.90 8.79 -13.22
C PRO A 133 -3.12 9.44 -14.37
N ASP A 134 -3.05 10.77 -14.43
CA ASP A 134 -2.33 11.50 -15.47
C ASP A 134 -0.83 11.57 -15.16
N THR A 135 -0.48 11.78 -13.89
CA THR A 135 0.92 11.86 -13.43
C THR A 135 1.45 10.56 -12.84
N LYS A 136 0.60 9.55 -12.65
CA LYS A 136 0.92 8.26 -12.01
C LYS A 136 1.54 8.43 -10.62
N THR A 137 1.05 9.42 -9.88
CA THR A 137 1.52 9.74 -8.53
C THR A 137 0.47 9.40 -7.49
N LEU A 138 0.93 8.88 -6.34
CA LEU A 138 0.10 8.66 -5.16
C LEU A 138 0.42 9.71 -4.11
N THR A 139 -0.57 10.49 -3.71
CA THR A 139 -0.45 11.41 -2.58
C THR A 139 -1.09 10.78 -1.35
N LEU A 140 -0.35 10.71 -0.25
CA LEU A 140 -0.77 10.17 1.03
C LEU A 140 -0.82 11.31 2.06
N TYR A 141 -2.00 11.55 2.61
CA TYR A 141 -2.21 12.51 3.68
C TYR A 141 -2.37 11.78 5.02
N SER A 142 -1.34 11.84 5.86
CA SER A 142 -1.34 11.23 7.19
C SER A 142 -1.64 12.30 8.24
N ARG A 143 -2.72 12.12 9.00
CA ARG A 143 -3.12 13.02 10.08
C ARG A 143 -2.50 12.60 11.40
N SER A 144 -1.93 13.54 12.15
CA SER A 144 -1.48 13.27 13.52
C SER A 144 -2.64 13.27 14.53
N ARG A 145 -3.76 13.92 14.21
CA ARG A 145 -4.98 13.97 15.03
C ARG A 145 -6.24 14.17 14.20
N GLY A 146 -7.41 13.89 14.78
CA GLY A 146 -8.70 13.91 14.07
C GLY A 146 -9.05 15.22 13.35
N ALA A 147 -8.63 16.37 13.89
CA ALA A 147 -8.90 17.68 13.30
C ALA A 147 -8.15 17.94 11.97
N GLY A 148 -7.11 17.16 11.66
CA GLY A 148 -6.35 17.29 10.41
C GLY A 148 -5.40 18.50 10.31
N GLY A 149 -5.41 19.44 11.27
CA GLY A 149 -4.51 20.61 11.23
C GLY A 149 -3.00 20.33 11.38
N CYS A 150 -2.58 19.08 11.57
CA CYS A 150 -1.19 18.67 11.63
C CYS A 150 -1.00 17.23 11.11
N GLY A 151 0.20 16.93 10.62
CA GLY A 151 0.52 15.66 9.96
C GLY A 151 1.52 15.84 8.83
N ASP A 152 1.45 14.94 7.85
CA ASP A 152 2.24 15.00 6.61
C ASP A 152 1.40 14.75 5.35
N LEU A 153 1.81 15.39 4.26
CA LEU A 153 1.32 15.16 2.90
C LEU A 153 2.51 14.72 2.05
N SER A 154 2.57 13.43 1.73
CA SER A 154 3.68 12.83 1.00
C SER A 154 3.24 12.39 -0.39
N THR A 155 3.97 12.79 -1.43
CA THR A 155 3.71 12.40 -2.83
C THR A 155 4.76 11.42 -3.31
N TYR A 156 4.31 10.33 -3.90
CA TYR A 156 5.13 9.24 -4.40
C TYR A 156 4.93 9.05 -5.89
N ARG A 157 5.98 8.58 -6.55
CA ARG A 157 5.95 8.02 -7.90
C ARG A 157 6.45 6.58 -7.86
N PHE A 158 6.11 5.79 -8.86
CA PHE A 158 6.47 4.39 -8.94
C PHE A 158 7.43 4.17 -10.10
N GLU A 159 8.50 3.42 -9.88
CA GLU A 159 9.30 2.86 -10.96
C GLU A 159 9.53 1.38 -10.66
N TYR A 160 9.03 0.51 -11.54
CA TYR A 160 9.06 -0.94 -11.34
C TYR A 160 8.47 -1.33 -9.97
N GLU A 161 9.30 -1.93 -9.10
CA GLU A 161 8.91 -2.53 -7.82
C GLU A 161 9.08 -1.56 -6.63
N PHE A 162 9.33 -0.26 -6.91
CA PHE A 162 9.72 0.70 -5.88
C PHE A 162 8.82 1.94 -5.85
N ALA A 163 8.48 2.38 -4.64
CA ALA A 163 7.90 3.69 -4.37
C ALA A 163 9.02 4.71 -4.10
N TYR A 164 9.03 5.81 -4.85
CA TYR A 164 9.97 6.90 -4.68
C TYR A 164 9.26 8.12 -4.14
N LEU A 165 9.72 8.62 -2.98
CA LEU A 165 9.23 9.87 -2.43
C LEU A 165 9.68 11.05 -3.28
N VAL A 166 8.70 11.82 -3.76
CA VAL A 166 8.89 13.03 -4.57
C VAL A 166 8.95 14.25 -3.68
N GLU A 167 7.96 14.40 -2.80
CA GLU A 167 7.81 15.57 -1.92
C GLU A 167 7.13 15.15 -0.63
N THR A 168 7.57 15.69 0.51
CA THR A 168 6.80 15.66 1.76
C THR A 168 6.62 17.08 2.26
N ARG A 169 5.37 17.44 2.57
CA ARG A 169 5.01 18.61 3.35
C ARG A 169 4.59 18.17 4.74
N ALA A 170 4.92 18.94 5.76
CA ALA A 170 4.53 18.59 7.12
C ALA A 170 4.22 19.83 7.96
N GLN A 171 3.32 19.64 8.91
CA GLN A 171 3.01 20.66 9.91
C GLN A 171 2.92 19.99 11.29
N SER A 172 3.62 20.57 12.27
CA SER A 172 3.53 20.09 13.65
C SER A 172 2.22 20.53 14.31
N CYS A 173 1.77 19.77 15.31
CA CYS A 173 0.55 20.12 16.03
C CYS A 173 0.72 21.36 16.92
N GLU A 174 1.93 21.64 17.41
CA GLU A 174 2.23 22.84 18.19
C GLU A 174 2.09 24.11 17.33
N GLU A 175 2.66 24.11 16.12
CA GLU A 175 2.48 25.21 15.16
C GLU A 175 1.03 25.39 14.77
N ALA A 176 0.29 24.29 14.58
CA ALA A 176 -1.13 24.33 14.27
C ALA A 176 -1.96 24.96 15.40
N ASP A 177 -1.66 24.61 16.66
CA ASP A 177 -2.34 25.16 17.84
C ASP A 177 -2.04 26.66 18.02
N ALA A 178 -0.82 27.10 17.71
CA ALA A 178 -0.42 28.50 17.83
C ALA A 178 -1.07 29.44 16.80
N GLN A 179 -1.48 28.91 15.63
CA GLN A 179 -2.03 29.70 14.52
C GLN A 179 -3.56 29.85 14.56
N GLY A 180 -4.25 29.16 15.47
CA GLY A 180 -5.72 29.17 15.58
C GLY A 180 -6.43 28.30 14.53
N GLU A 181 -7.73 28.07 14.71
CA GLU A 181 -8.53 27.14 13.89
C GLU A 181 -8.71 27.58 12.42
N ASP A 182 -8.47 28.87 12.12
CA ASP A 182 -8.91 29.51 10.87
C ASP A 182 -7.95 29.39 9.67
N MET A 183 -6.73 28.82 9.81
CA MET A 183 -5.73 28.90 8.72
C MET A 183 -5.08 27.62 8.18
N LEU A 184 -5.38 26.41 8.64
CA LEU A 184 -4.47 25.27 8.36
C LEU A 184 -5.14 23.93 8.01
N LEU A 185 -6.24 23.94 7.27
CA LEU A 185 -6.88 22.69 6.83
C LEU A 185 -6.45 22.20 5.45
N ASP A 186 -5.67 22.98 4.69
CA ASP A 186 -5.17 22.56 3.39
C ASP A 186 -3.68 22.17 3.46
N PRO A 187 -3.36 20.85 3.46
CA PRO A 187 -1.98 20.37 3.53
C PRO A 187 -1.10 20.79 2.34
N SER A 188 -1.69 21.26 1.24
CA SER A 188 -0.92 21.77 0.09
C SER A 188 -0.15 23.06 0.41
N HIS A 189 -0.56 23.80 1.44
CA HIS A 189 0.11 25.02 1.90
C HIS A 189 1.14 24.78 3.02
N TRP A 190 1.26 23.54 3.51
CA TRP A 190 2.25 23.22 4.54
C TRP A 190 3.69 23.37 4.01
N PRO A 191 4.66 23.67 4.90
CA PRO A 191 6.07 23.73 4.53
C PRO A 191 6.55 22.41 3.89
N VAL A 192 7.31 22.53 2.80
CA VAL A 192 8.03 21.41 2.21
C VAL A 192 9.21 21.06 3.11
N ILE A 193 9.28 19.81 3.55
CA ILE A 193 10.40 19.26 4.33
C ILE A 193 11.24 18.25 3.54
N TRP A 194 10.72 17.78 2.39
CA TRP A 194 11.45 16.93 1.45
C TRP A 194 11.09 17.26 -0.01
N PRO A 195 12.06 17.31 -0.93
CA PRO A 195 13.50 17.32 -0.66
C PRO A 195 13.85 18.51 0.23
N SER A 196 14.88 18.37 1.08
CA SER A 196 15.31 19.50 1.91
C SER A 196 15.64 20.67 0.98
N PRO A 197 15.04 21.86 1.18
CA PRO A 197 15.41 23.06 0.45
C PRO A 197 16.88 23.45 0.68
#